data_AF-A0A8X6FAD4-F1
#
_entry.id   AF-A0A8X6FAD4-F1
#
_cell.length_a   1.000
_cell.length_b   1.000
_cell.length_c   1.000
_cell.angle_alpha   90.00
_cell.angle_beta   90.00
_cell.angle_gamma   90.00
#
_symmetry.space_group_name_H-M   'P 1'
#
loop_
_entity.id
_entity.type
_entity.pdbx_description
1 polymer ?
#
loop_
_entity_poly.entity_id
_entity_poly.type
_entity_poly.pdbx_seq_one_letter_code
_entity_poly.pdbx_strand_id
1 'polypeptide(L)'
;MASDFKERLSDLKLIHFPTWVTQPMLMDISDISMQYQEELSEIQNDESVKTLFNIKRVMAWLCDETETKYPHSTKSARKLLLPFLSSYLAECCFR
;
A
#
# COMPACT_ATOMS: atom_id res chain seq x y z
N MET A 1 -17.74 -21.82 -8.54
CA MET A 1 -17.23 -20.47 -8.88
C MET A 1 -16.81 -19.70 -7.62
N ALA A 2 -17.68 -19.53 -6.61
CA ALA A 2 -17.30 -18.88 -5.35
C ALA A 2 -16.24 -19.64 -4.51
N SER A 3 -16.22 -20.97 -4.59
CA SER A 3 -15.23 -21.82 -3.91
C SER A 3 -13.82 -21.65 -4.47
N ASP A 4 -13.70 -21.58 -5.80
CA ASP A 4 -12.44 -21.39 -6.54
C ASP A 4 -11.79 -20.03 -6.21
N PHE A 5 -12.63 -18.99 -6.13
CA PHE A 5 -12.20 -17.66 -5.70
C PHE A 5 -11.69 -17.64 -4.25
N LYS A 6 -12.42 -18.29 -3.34
CA LYS A 6 -12.03 -18.39 -1.92
C LYS A 6 -10.71 -19.13 -1.72
N GLU A 7 -10.44 -20.15 -2.53
CA GLU A 7 -9.18 -20.90 -2.52
C GLU A 7 -8.02 -20.03 -3.05
N ARG A 8 -8.21 -19.34 -4.18
CA ARG A 8 -7.21 -18.43 -4.76
C ARG A 8 -6.88 -17.20 -3.91
N LEU A 9 -7.82 -16.74 -3.09
CA LEU A 9 -7.60 -15.62 -2.16
C LEU A 9 -7.14 -16.07 -0.77
N SER A 10 -7.00 -17.37 -0.52
CA SER A 10 -6.56 -17.86 0.79
C SER A 10 -5.18 -17.32 1.16
N ASP A 11 -4.29 -17.20 0.18
CA ASP A 11 -2.94 -16.63 0.33
C ASP A 11 -2.95 -15.15 0.72
N LEU A 12 -3.94 -14.36 0.27
CA LEU A 12 -4.06 -12.95 0.65
C LEU A 12 -4.29 -12.76 2.15
N LYS A 13 -4.91 -13.74 2.82
CA LYS A 13 -5.12 -13.71 4.27
C LYS A 13 -3.82 -13.87 5.06
N LEU A 14 -2.78 -14.41 4.43
CA LEU A 14 -1.48 -14.64 5.03
C LEU A 14 -0.50 -13.48 4.75
N ILE A 15 -0.90 -12.49 3.95
CA ILE A 15 -0.04 -11.34 3.65
C ILE A 15 0.08 -10.46 4.88
N HIS A 16 1.30 -10.40 5.42
CA HIS A 16 1.68 -9.41 6.42
C HIS A 16 2.00 -8.09 5.72
N PHE A 17 1.16 -7.09 5.94
CA PHE A 17 1.44 -5.74 5.45
C PHE A 17 2.50 -5.07 6.31
N PRO A 18 3.59 -4.55 5.73
CA PRO A 18 4.54 -3.74 6.46
C PRO A 18 3.86 -2.51 7.05
N THR A 19 4.29 -2.12 8.26
CA THR A 19 3.73 -0.94 8.95
C THR A 19 3.89 0.34 8.14
N TRP A 20 4.94 0.45 7.31
CA TRP A 20 5.09 1.61 6.41
C TRP A 20 4.04 1.67 5.32
N VAL A 21 3.47 0.55 4.91
CA VAL A 21 2.40 0.56 3.91
C VAL A 21 1.08 0.99 4.55
N THR A 22 0.80 0.56 5.78
CA THR A 22 -0.48 0.82 6.46
C THR A 22 -0.53 2.13 7.22
N GLN A 23 0.59 2.53 7.82
CA GLN A 23 0.73 3.70 8.70
C GLN A 23 2.08 4.41 8.50
N PRO A 24 2.40 4.92 7.29
CA PRO A 24 3.70 5.52 6.98
C PRO A 24 4.05 6.73 7.86
N MET A 25 3.06 7.39 8.47
CA MET A 25 3.25 8.61 9.26
C MET A 25 3.50 8.37 10.76
N LEU A 26 3.25 7.15 11.25
CA LEU A 26 3.27 6.85 12.69
C LEU A 26 4.44 5.95 13.11
N MET A 27 5.23 5.53 12.13
CA MET A 27 6.26 4.54 12.34
C MET A 27 7.63 5.18 12.56
N ASP A 28 8.48 4.46 13.28
CA ASP A 28 9.91 4.74 13.34
C ASP A 28 10.58 4.25 12.05
N ILE A 29 11.29 5.15 11.38
CA ILE A 29 12.01 4.85 10.13
C ILE A 29 13.23 3.96 10.42
N SER A 30 13.82 4.07 11.62
CA SER A 30 15.04 3.34 11.98
C SER A 30 14.84 1.82 12.00
N ASP A 31 13.62 1.36 12.24
CA ASP A 31 13.23 -0.06 12.24
C ASP A 31 12.96 -0.63 10.85
N ILE A 32 13.00 0.20 9.79
CA ILE A 32 12.66 -0.20 8.42
C ILE A 32 13.91 -0.55 7.62
N SER A 33 13.74 -1.50 6.70
CA SER A 33 14.78 -1.86 5.74
C SER A 33 15.34 -0.61 5.05
N MET A 34 16.66 -0.49 5.04
CA MET A 34 17.41 0.68 4.55
C MET A 34 16.97 1.13 3.17
N GLN A 35 16.54 0.20 2.31
CA GLN A 35 16.06 0.47 0.95
C GLN A 35 14.81 1.36 0.88
N TYR A 36 14.07 1.55 1.97
CA TYR A 36 12.89 2.41 2.03
C TYR A 36 13.07 3.64 2.93
N GLN A 37 14.13 3.69 3.74
CA GLN A 37 14.27 4.71 4.78
C GLN A 37 14.34 6.13 4.22
N GLU A 38 15.05 6.32 3.11
CA GLU A 38 15.21 7.64 2.47
C GLU A 38 13.86 8.21 2.01
N GLU A 39 13.17 7.51 1.12
CA GLU A 39 11.86 7.96 0.64
C GLU A 39 10.81 8.04 1.76
N LEU A 40 10.81 7.11 2.72
CA LEU A 40 9.87 7.17 3.85
C LEU A 40 10.15 8.36 4.77
N SER A 41 11.41 8.73 4.95
CA SER A 41 11.79 9.96 5.67
C SER A 41 11.28 11.20 4.94
N GLU A 42 11.44 11.27 3.64
CA GLU A 42 10.92 12.39 2.85
C GLU A 42 9.39 12.44 2.88
N ILE A 43 8.71 11.30 2.77
CA ILE A 43 7.24 11.18 2.90
C ILE A 43 6.77 11.71 4.26
N GLN A 44 7.47 11.37 5.35
CA GLN A 44 7.15 11.86 6.69
C GLN A 44 7.45 13.35 6.90
N ASN A 45 8.07 14.03 5.94
CA ASN A 45 8.35 15.46 5.99
C ASN A 45 7.65 16.28 4.88
N ASP A 46 7.00 15.62 3.91
CA ASP A 46 6.22 16.27 2.86
C ASP A 46 4.75 16.48 3.29
N GLU A 47 4.39 17.72 3.62
CA GLU A 47 3.03 18.09 4.05
C GLU A 47 1.95 17.85 2.99
N SER A 48 2.28 17.97 1.70
CA SER A 48 1.34 17.68 0.61
C SER A 48 0.98 16.20 0.58
N VAL A 49 1.98 15.34 0.79
CA VAL A 49 1.84 13.89 0.79
C VAL A 49 1.19 13.43 2.08
N LYS A 50 1.53 13.99 3.25
CA LYS A 50 0.80 13.75 4.50
C LYS A 50 -0.69 14.03 4.36
N THR A 51 -1.04 15.16 3.76
CA THR A 51 -2.44 15.54 3.51
C THR A 51 -3.11 14.50 2.60
N LEU A 52 -2.42 14.04 1.56
CA LEU A 52 -2.90 12.99 0.67
C LEU A 52 -3.14 11.67 1.43
N PHE A 53 -2.22 11.24 2.28
CA PHE A 53 -2.37 10.05 3.13
C PHE A 53 -3.47 10.20 4.17
N ASN A 54 -3.73 11.40 4.70
CA ASN A 54 -4.86 11.62 5.60
C ASN A 54 -6.21 11.47 4.89
N ILE A 55 -6.31 11.91 3.63
CA ILE A 55 -7.55 11.84 2.84
C ILE A 55 -7.77 10.44 2.26
N LYS A 56 -6.75 9.89 1.60
CA LYS A 56 -6.85 8.64 0.82
C LYS A 56 -6.36 7.40 1.58
N ARG A 57 -5.77 7.56 2.77
CA ARG A 57 -5.16 6.48 3.55
C ARG A 57 -4.19 5.66 2.68
N VAL A 58 -4.21 4.34 2.81
CA VAL A 58 -3.38 3.42 2.02
C VAL A 58 -3.57 3.57 0.51
N MET A 59 -4.68 4.15 0.03
CA MET A 59 -4.88 4.38 -1.40
C MET A 59 -4.01 5.51 -1.95
N ALA A 60 -3.39 6.33 -1.08
CA ALA A 60 -2.40 7.31 -1.51
C ALA A 60 -1.19 6.66 -2.19
N TRP A 61 -0.86 5.40 -1.86
CA TRP A 61 0.16 4.62 -2.59
C TRP A 61 -0.23 4.33 -4.05
N LEU A 62 -1.50 4.46 -4.41
CA LEU A 62 -1.98 4.20 -5.77
C LEU A 62 -2.10 5.49 -6.59
N CYS A 63 -1.81 6.64 -6.00
CA CYS A 63 -1.79 7.93 -6.69
C CYS A 63 -0.50 8.09 -7.50
N ASP A 64 -0.62 8.71 -8.68
CA ASP A 64 0.52 8.96 -9.56
C ASP A 64 1.43 10.05 -8.98
N GLU A 65 0.86 10.99 -8.22
CA GLU A 65 1.64 12.01 -7.51
C GLU A 65 2.61 11.38 -6.49
N THR A 66 2.17 10.34 -5.77
CA THR A 66 3.01 9.61 -4.81
C THR A 66 4.06 8.77 -5.52
N GLU A 67 3.70 8.10 -6.62
CA GLU A 67 4.65 7.28 -7.39
C GLU A 67 5.73 8.12 -8.06
N THR A 68 5.36 9.29 -8.58
CA THR A 68 6.31 10.19 -9.25
C THR A 68 7.35 10.73 -8.28
N LYS A 69 6.94 11.04 -7.03
CA LYS A 69 7.85 11.55 -6.00
C LYS A 69 8.63 10.45 -5.29
N TYR A 70 8.00 9.30 -5.01
CA TYR A 70 8.57 8.22 -4.20
C TYR A 70 8.40 6.86 -4.88
N PRO A 71 9.05 6.64 -6.03
CA PRO A 71 8.79 5.49 -6.89
C PRO A 71 9.15 4.15 -6.24
N HIS A 72 10.18 4.08 -5.39
CA HIS A 72 10.66 2.81 -4.85
C HIS A 72 9.70 2.19 -3.83
N SER A 73 9.29 3.01 -2.85
CA SER A 73 8.32 2.67 -1.81
C SER A 73 6.94 2.49 -2.43
N THR A 74 6.54 3.38 -3.34
CA THR A 74 5.24 3.28 -4.00
C THR A 74 5.09 2.02 -4.85
N LYS A 75 6.10 1.66 -5.64
CA LYS A 75 6.08 0.43 -6.43
C LYS A 75 5.94 -0.82 -5.54
N SER A 76 6.58 -0.81 -4.38
CA SER A 76 6.49 -1.92 -3.42
C SER A 76 5.11 -1.99 -2.75
N ALA A 77 4.56 -0.85 -2.33
CA ALA A 77 3.21 -0.78 -1.77
C ALA A 77 2.12 -1.19 -2.79
N ARG A 78 2.25 -0.75 -4.05
CA ARG A 78 1.32 -1.11 -5.14
C ARG A 78 1.24 -2.61 -5.37
N LYS A 79 2.38 -3.31 -5.36
CA LYS A 79 2.42 -4.79 -5.49
C LYS A 79 1.62 -5.49 -4.39
N LEU A 80 1.60 -4.92 -3.19
CA LEU A 80 0.85 -5.47 -2.06
C LEU A 80 -0.63 -5.12 -2.13
N LEU A 81 -0.99 -3.91 -2.58
CA LEU A 81 -2.37 -3.41 -2.52
C LEU A 81 -3.22 -3.78 -3.74
N LEU A 82 -2.64 -3.84 -4.95
CA LEU A 82 -3.37 -4.13 -6.19
C LEU A 82 -4.08 -5.49 -6.21
N PRO A 83 -3.49 -6.60 -5.70
CA PRO A 83 -4.18 -7.88 -5.62
C PRO A 83 -5.47 -7.83 -4.80
N PHE A 84 -5.49 -7.06 -3.69
CA PHE A 84 -6.69 -6.93 -2.86
C PHE A 84 -7.79 -6.14 -3.55
N LEU A 85 -7.43 -5.03 -4.18
CA LEU A 85 -8.40 -4.20 -4.90
C LEU A 85 -8.99 -4.91 -6.11
N SER A 86 -8.15 -5.56 -6.92
CA SER A 86 -8.63 -6.33 -8.07
C SER A 86 -9.51 -7.51 -7.66
N SER A 87 -9.18 -8.17 -6.54
CA SER A 87 -10.01 -9.25 -5.99
C SER A 87 -11.35 -8.73 -5.49
N TYR A 88 -11.36 -7.65 -4.71
CA TYR A 88 -12.59 -7.03 -4.25
C TYR A 88 -13.50 -6.61 -5.43
N LEU A 89 -12.92 -5.98 -6.46
CA LEU A 89 -13.67 -5.60 -7.66
C LEU A 89 -14.22 -6.82 -8.41
N ALA A 90 -13.43 -7.89 -8.54
CA ALA A 90 -13.90 -9.13 -9.15
C ALA A 90 -15.08 -9.72 -8.36
N GLU A 91 -14.99 -9.78 -7.03
CA GLU A 91 -16.09 -10.26 -6.18
C GLU A 91 -17.36 -9.43 -6.37
N CYS A 92 -17.25 -8.10 -6.43
CA CYS A 92 -18.39 -7.21 -6.68
C CYS A 92 -18.99 -7.37 -8.08
N CYS A 93 -18.18 -7.57 -9.11
CA CYS A 93 -18.64 -7.68 -10.50
C CYS A 93 -19.23 -9.05 -10.84
N PHE A 94 -18.83 -10.12 -10.15
CA PHE A 94 -19.35 -11.47 -10.35
C PHE A 94 -20.49 -11.84 -9.37
N ARG A 95 -21.02 -10.87 -8.64
CA ARG A 95 -22.13 -11.05 -7.70
C ARG A 95 -23.50 -10.87 -8.35
#